data_AF-A0A0N0LHM8-F1
#
_entry.id   AF-A0A0N0LHM8-F1
#
_cell.length_a   1.000
_cell.length_b   1.000
_cell.length_c   1.000
_cell.angle_alpha   90.00
_cell.angle_beta   90.00
_cell.angle_gamma   90.00
#
_symmetry.space_group_name_H-M   'P 1'
#
loop_
_entity.id
_entity.type
_entity.pdbx_description
1 polymer ?
#
loop_
_entity_poly.entity_id
_entity_poly.type
_entity_poly.pdbx_seq_one_letter_code
_entity_poly.pdbx_strand_id
1 'polypeptide(L)'
;MKKIELKIDEAFRNTFLLPREKVVTNFLVDVLNSKYQFREDDKKIEVISLYYYASSPLSFLFALPNYEYYSPDKTIQIAELHLKEHSFADYSSIDVQELCKKVLDENNIDYSAYLDEDNQLDFANYWENQFGLESDFLMNCWRNAKEKTQSKMIGFLESSDAGGGLFDLDNGYDVPFDVDVDEYLQSHGFIVTKEI
;
A
#
# COMPACT_ATOMS: atom_id res chain seq x y z
N MET A 1 25.20 10.74 1.47
CA MET A 1 23.94 10.17 0.96
C MET A 1 23.27 9.29 1.99
N LYS A 2 23.64 8.03 2.25
CA LYS A 2 22.94 7.15 3.23
C LYS A 2 22.39 7.77 4.54
N LYS A 3 23.09 8.71 5.17
CA LYS A 3 22.59 9.41 6.38
C LYS A 3 21.42 10.37 6.10
N ILE A 4 21.36 11.00 4.93
CA ILE A 4 20.26 11.90 4.53
C ILE A 4 19.02 11.10 4.13
N GLU A 5 19.20 10.03 3.36
CA GLU A 5 18.12 9.09 3.01
C GLU A 5 17.40 8.58 4.25
N LEU A 6 18.14 8.12 5.27
CA LEU A 6 17.55 7.67 6.53
C LEU A 6 16.79 8.75 7.29
N LYS A 7 17.21 10.02 7.19
CA LYS A 7 16.49 11.15 7.79
C LYS A 7 15.21 11.46 7.02
N ILE A 8 15.24 11.36 5.69
CA ILE A 8 14.06 11.51 4.85
C ILE A 8 13.09 10.36 5.12
N ASP A 9 13.57 9.11 5.23
CA ASP A 9 12.76 7.95 5.62
C ASP A 9 12.02 8.18 6.95
N GLU A 10 12.74 8.65 7.97
CA GLU A 10 12.18 8.93 9.29
C GLU A 10 11.14 10.04 9.23
N ALA A 11 11.45 11.15 8.56
CA ALA A 11 10.52 12.25 8.37
C ALA A 11 9.27 11.81 7.60
N PHE A 12 9.44 10.98 6.57
CA PHE A 12 8.36 10.44 5.75
C PHE A 12 7.44 9.54 6.59
N ARG A 13 8.00 8.55 7.29
CA ARG A 13 7.22 7.67 8.18
C ARG A 13 6.42 8.47 9.22
N ASN A 14 7.07 9.42 9.88
CA ASN A 14 6.46 10.19 10.96
C ASN A 14 5.35 11.13 10.47
N THR A 15 5.46 11.63 9.24
CA THR A 15 4.50 12.59 8.67
C THR A 15 3.38 11.90 7.92
N PHE A 16 3.72 10.97 7.03
CA PHE A 16 2.80 10.39 6.05
C PHE A 16 2.27 9.01 6.44
N LEU A 17 2.90 8.25 7.35
CA LEU A 17 2.51 6.85 7.59
C LEU A 17 1.98 6.61 8.99
N LEU A 18 2.82 6.77 10.02
CA LEU A 18 2.50 6.42 11.41
C LEU A 18 1.21 7.05 11.95
N PRO A 19 0.87 8.33 11.66
CA PRO A 19 -0.38 8.91 12.13
C PRO A 19 -1.63 8.17 11.64
N ARG A 20 -1.54 7.46 10.50
CA ARG A 20 -2.66 6.78 9.83
C ARG A 20 -2.78 5.31 10.18
N GLU A 21 -1.79 4.73 10.89
CA GLU A 21 -1.69 3.30 11.19
C GLU A 21 -2.99 2.73 11.78
N LYS A 22 -3.57 3.44 12.76
CA LYS A 22 -4.78 2.99 13.44
C LYS A 22 -5.97 2.88 12.49
N VAL A 23 -6.16 3.88 11.64
CA VAL A 23 -7.31 3.94 10.71
C VAL A 23 -7.16 2.89 9.62
N VAL A 24 -5.96 2.78 9.03
CA VAL A 24 -5.66 1.74 8.03
C VAL A 24 -5.82 0.34 8.61
N THR A 25 -5.27 0.08 9.80
CA THR A 25 -5.43 -1.22 10.46
C THR A 25 -6.90 -1.55 10.74
N ASN A 26 -7.70 -0.57 11.19
CA ASN A 26 -9.12 -0.80 11.46
C ASN A 26 -9.92 -1.09 10.18
N PHE A 27 -9.61 -0.40 9.08
CA PHE A 27 -10.17 -0.72 7.78
C PHE A 27 -9.87 -2.16 7.36
N LEU A 28 -8.61 -2.58 7.49
CA LEU A 28 -8.22 -3.97 7.18
C LEU A 28 -8.89 -4.99 8.12
N VAL A 29 -9.12 -4.65 9.39
CA VAL A 29 -9.91 -5.49 10.32
C VAL A 29 -11.35 -5.65 9.83
N ASP A 30 -11.99 -4.57 9.36
CA ASP A 30 -13.34 -4.61 8.81
C ASP A 30 -13.40 -5.47 7.54
N VAL A 31 -12.39 -5.36 6.67
CA VAL A 31 -12.21 -6.21 5.47
C VAL A 31 -12.09 -7.69 5.86
N LEU A 32 -11.17 -8.01 6.77
CA LEU A 32 -10.88 -9.39 7.20
C LEU A 32 -12.05 -10.05 7.94
N ASN A 33 -12.88 -9.27 8.64
CA ASN A 33 -14.10 -9.74 9.29
C ASN A 33 -15.30 -9.86 8.35
N SER A 34 -15.11 -9.64 7.04
CA SER A 34 -16.19 -9.71 6.04
C SER A 34 -17.35 -8.76 6.36
N LYS A 35 -17.05 -7.56 6.90
CA LYS A 35 -18.07 -6.53 7.15
C LYS A 35 -18.68 -5.99 5.85
N TYR A 36 -17.92 -6.10 4.76
CA TYR A 36 -18.32 -5.71 3.42
C TYR A 36 -18.93 -6.88 2.67
N GLN A 37 -20.00 -6.63 1.93
CA GLN A 37 -20.59 -7.63 1.04
C GLN A 37 -19.97 -7.45 -0.35
N PHE A 38 -18.80 -8.05 -0.55
CA PHE A 38 -18.04 -7.90 -1.79
C PHE A 38 -18.77 -8.47 -3.02
N ARG A 39 -19.61 -9.48 -2.84
CA ARG A 39 -20.23 -10.24 -3.93
C ARG A 39 -21.73 -10.43 -3.78
N GLU A 40 -22.38 -10.63 -4.92
CA GLU A 40 -23.80 -10.98 -5.05
C GLU A 40 -24.10 -12.41 -4.57
N ASP A 41 -23.14 -13.32 -4.67
CA ASP A 41 -23.25 -14.71 -4.24
C ASP A 41 -22.65 -14.95 -2.84
N ASP A 42 -22.99 -16.10 -2.23
CA ASP A 42 -22.49 -16.49 -0.90
C ASP A 42 -21.07 -17.11 -0.96
N LYS A 43 -20.33 -16.92 -2.07
CA LYS A 43 -18.98 -17.49 -2.18
C LYS A 43 -18.06 -16.78 -1.19
N LYS A 44 -17.43 -17.57 -0.34
CA LYS A 44 -16.42 -17.08 0.61
C LYS A 44 -15.24 -16.48 -0.16
N ILE A 45 -14.87 -15.25 0.21
CA ILE A 45 -13.63 -14.61 -0.25
C ILE A 45 -12.46 -15.12 0.57
N GLU A 46 -11.48 -15.69 -0.11
CA GLU A 46 -10.24 -16.25 0.45
C GLU A 46 -9.02 -15.46 0.00
N VAL A 47 -9.09 -14.81 -1.17
CA VAL A 47 -8.02 -13.97 -1.73
C VAL A 47 -8.55 -12.57 -2.02
N ILE A 48 -7.84 -11.56 -1.52
CA ILE A 48 -8.19 -10.16 -1.71
C ILE A 48 -7.00 -9.39 -2.29
N SER A 49 -7.28 -8.42 -3.16
CA SER A 49 -6.31 -7.43 -3.58
C SER A 49 -6.52 -6.14 -2.79
N LEU A 50 -5.44 -5.59 -2.26
CA LEU A 50 -5.35 -4.28 -1.62
C LEU A 50 -4.61 -3.34 -2.57
N TYR A 51 -5.31 -2.32 -3.06
CA TYR A 51 -4.74 -1.30 -3.91
C TYR A 51 -4.51 -0.02 -3.13
N TYR A 52 -3.41 0.66 -3.44
CA TYR A 52 -3.17 2.00 -2.96
C TYR A 52 -2.74 2.93 -4.10
N TYR A 53 -3.06 4.21 -3.96
CA TYR A 53 -2.73 5.21 -4.97
C TYR A 53 -1.30 5.74 -4.78
N ALA A 54 -0.36 5.30 -5.61
CA ALA A 54 1.07 5.59 -5.47
C ALA A 54 1.41 7.09 -5.60
N SER A 55 0.68 7.81 -6.47
CA SER A 55 0.91 9.25 -6.71
C SER A 55 0.51 10.16 -5.54
N SER A 56 -0.13 9.60 -4.50
CA SER A 56 -0.67 10.36 -3.36
C SER A 56 -0.54 9.50 -2.10
N PRO A 57 0.54 9.68 -1.31
CA PRO A 57 0.94 8.75 -0.26
C PRO A 57 -0.23 8.28 0.61
N LEU A 58 -0.71 7.08 0.31
CA LEU A 58 -1.83 6.37 0.97
C LEU A 58 -3.14 7.17 1.11
N SER A 59 -3.43 8.17 0.28
CA SER A 59 -4.67 8.96 0.43
C SER A 59 -5.94 8.11 0.31
N PHE A 60 -5.88 7.07 -0.52
CA PHE A 60 -6.96 6.12 -0.73
C PHE A 60 -6.43 4.68 -0.71
N LEU A 61 -7.17 3.78 -0.06
CA LEU A 61 -6.98 2.33 -0.15
C LEU A 61 -8.25 1.66 -0.63
N PHE A 62 -8.11 0.65 -1.48
CA PHE A 62 -9.22 -0.15 -1.98
C PHE A 62 -8.95 -1.61 -1.69
N ALA A 63 -9.93 -2.33 -1.18
CA ALA A 63 -9.88 -3.79 -1.03
C ALA A 63 -11.03 -4.42 -1.82
N LEU A 64 -10.72 -5.45 -2.61
CA LEU A 64 -11.68 -6.16 -3.44
C LEU A 64 -11.26 -7.61 -3.68
N PRO A 65 -12.21 -8.51 -3.96
CA PRO A 65 -11.89 -9.88 -4.37
C PRO A 65 -10.87 -9.87 -5.51
N ASN A 66 -9.80 -10.65 -5.37
CA ASN A 66 -8.76 -10.70 -6.39
C ASN A 66 -9.32 -11.21 -7.72
N TYR A 67 -9.07 -10.47 -8.80
CA TYR A 67 -9.70 -10.70 -10.11
C TYR A 67 -9.26 -12.00 -10.79
N GLU A 68 -8.15 -12.61 -10.39
CA GLU A 68 -7.71 -13.90 -10.90
C GLU A 68 -8.53 -15.07 -10.35
N TYR A 69 -9.14 -14.89 -9.17
CA TYR A 69 -9.88 -15.94 -8.46
C TYR A 69 -11.39 -15.77 -8.56
N TYR A 70 -11.86 -14.54 -8.76
CA TYR A 70 -13.26 -14.17 -8.64
C TYR A 70 -13.70 -13.39 -9.87
N SER A 71 -14.83 -13.79 -10.46
CA SER A 71 -15.42 -13.07 -11.59
C SER A 71 -15.78 -11.64 -11.17
N PRO A 72 -15.27 -10.61 -11.88
CA PRO A 72 -15.60 -9.21 -11.59
C PRO A 72 -17.09 -8.89 -11.76
N ASP A 73 -17.80 -9.60 -12.65
CA ASP A 73 -19.23 -9.38 -12.93
C ASP A 73 -20.13 -9.63 -11.71
N LYS A 74 -19.63 -10.35 -10.72
CA LYS A 74 -20.35 -10.66 -9.49
C LYS A 74 -19.91 -9.80 -8.30
N THR A 75 -18.93 -8.93 -8.49
CA THR A 75 -18.45 -8.01 -7.45
C THR A 75 -19.39 -6.82 -7.38
N ILE A 76 -20.07 -6.65 -6.24
CA ILE A 76 -21.04 -5.56 -6.02
C ILE A 76 -20.51 -4.43 -5.16
N GLN A 77 -19.40 -4.67 -4.45
CA GLN A 77 -18.79 -3.68 -3.59
C GLN A 77 -17.27 -3.77 -3.65
N ILE A 78 -16.63 -2.61 -3.72
CA ILE A 78 -15.22 -2.41 -3.41
C ILE A 78 -15.19 -1.72 -2.05
N ALA A 79 -14.39 -2.22 -1.12
CA ALA A 79 -14.21 -1.58 0.17
C ALA A 79 -13.20 -0.45 0.01
N GLU A 80 -13.57 0.77 0.41
CA GLU A 80 -12.75 1.95 0.20
C GLU A 80 -12.42 2.61 1.54
N LEU A 81 -11.19 3.07 1.68
CA LEU A 81 -10.76 3.93 2.75
C LEU A 81 -10.26 5.24 2.16
N HIS A 82 -10.96 6.33 2.48
CA HIS A 82 -10.58 7.69 2.11
C HIS A 82 -10.03 8.38 3.36
N LEU A 83 -8.70 8.58 3.43
CA LEU A 83 -8.08 9.07 4.68
C LEU A 83 -8.54 10.47 5.10
N LYS A 84 -8.96 11.30 4.15
CA LYS A 84 -9.57 12.61 4.44
C LYS A 84 -10.84 12.53 5.28
N GLU A 85 -11.64 11.47 5.11
CA GLU A 85 -12.84 11.24 5.91
C GLU A 85 -12.50 10.95 7.38
N HIS A 86 -11.23 10.68 7.67
CA HIS A 86 -10.67 10.46 8.99
C HIS A 86 -9.81 11.64 9.48
N SER A 87 -10.03 12.84 8.94
CA SER A 87 -9.34 14.08 9.31
C SER A 87 -7.84 14.12 8.97
N PHE A 88 -7.38 13.28 8.03
CA PHE A 88 -6.02 13.38 7.49
C PHE A 88 -5.98 14.26 6.24
N ALA A 89 -4.79 14.75 5.90
CA ALA A 89 -4.57 15.44 4.64
C ALA A 89 -4.50 14.46 3.46
N ASP A 90 -4.99 14.89 2.31
CA ASP A 90 -4.73 14.27 1.01
C ASP A 90 -3.35 14.76 0.54
N TYR A 91 -2.30 14.05 0.92
CA TYR A 91 -0.94 14.41 0.53
C TYR A 91 -0.70 14.13 -0.95
N SER A 92 0.06 15.01 -1.59
CA SER A 92 0.47 14.91 -2.99
C SER A 92 1.98 14.69 -3.10
N SER A 93 2.46 14.47 -4.31
CA SER A 93 3.90 14.45 -4.60
C SER A 93 4.60 15.76 -4.21
N ILE A 94 3.90 16.90 -4.23
CA ILE A 94 4.44 18.20 -3.79
C ILE A 94 4.72 18.18 -2.29
N ASP A 95 3.83 17.61 -1.48
CA ASP A 95 4.03 17.53 -0.03
C ASP A 95 5.26 16.67 0.32
N VAL A 96 5.50 15.60 -0.44
CA VAL A 96 6.70 14.75 -0.32
C VAL A 96 7.96 15.54 -0.69
N GLN A 97 7.91 16.33 -1.76
CA GLN A 97 9.01 17.21 -2.15
C GLN A 97 9.34 18.26 -1.08
N GLU A 98 8.33 18.92 -0.54
CA GLU A 98 8.51 19.92 0.52
C GLU A 98 9.07 19.30 1.80
N LEU A 99 8.65 18.07 2.15
CA LEU A 99 9.28 17.32 3.24
C LEU A 99 10.77 17.09 2.97
N CYS A 100 11.12 16.63 1.76
CA CYS A 100 12.51 16.37 1.38
C CYS A 100 13.33 17.66 1.46
N LYS A 101 12.88 18.77 0.87
CA LYS A 101 13.53 20.09 0.97
C LYS A 101 13.79 20.49 2.40
N LYS A 102 12.77 20.40 3.27
CA LYS A 102 12.91 20.71 4.69
C LYS A 102 14.01 19.89 5.36
N VAL A 103 14.07 18.58 5.11
CA VAL A 103 15.13 17.73 5.66
C VAL A 103 16.50 18.13 5.11
N LEU A 104 16.61 18.46 3.82
CA LEU A 104 17.87 18.91 3.23
C LEU A 104 18.35 20.24 3.82
N ASP A 105 17.45 21.22 3.98
CA ASP A 105 17.70 22.52 4.60
C ASP A 105 18.19 22.38 6.05
N GLU A 106 17.47 21.59 6.86
CA GLU A 106 17.85 21.31 8.26
C GLU A 106 19.23 20.64 8.39
N ASN A 107 19.75 20.07 7.30
CA ASN A 107 21.05 19.41 7.24
C ASN A 107 22.10 20.18 6.43
N ASN A 108 21.79 21.42 6.01
CA ASN A 108 22.67 22.28 5.20
C ASN A 108 23.15 21.59 3.91
N ILE A 109 22.28 20.85 3.24
CA ILE A 109 22.55 20.25 1.94
C ILE A 109 22.09 21.21 0.84
N ASP A 110 23.01 21.64 -0.03
CA ASP A 110 22.66 22.42 -1.22
C ASP A 110 22.10 21.49 -2.30
N TYR A 111 20.81 21.69 -2.62
CA TYR A 111 20.09 20.95 -3.64
C TYR A 111 19.67 21.81 -4.84
N SER A 112 20.18 23.04 -4.95
CA SER A 112 19.80 23.99 -6.00
C SER A 112 19.99 23.46 -7.42
N ALA A 113 20.97 22.57 -7.64
CA ALA A 113 21.22 21.92 -8.92
C ALA A 113 20.13 20.91 -9.35
N TYR A 114 19.24 20.51 -8.45
CA TYR A 114 18.18 19.51 -8.67
C TYR A 114 16.78 20.10 -8.54
N LEU A 115 16.68 21.43 -8.60
CA LEU A 115 15.41 22.14 -8.73
C LEU A 115 15.08 22.30 -10.21
N ASP A 116 13.82 22.10 -10.56
CA ASP A 116 13.30 22.47 -11.87
C ASP A 116 12.97 23.97 -11.97
N GLU A 117 12.39 24.38 -13.10
CA GLU A 117 12.02 25.78 -13.36
C GLU A 117 10.95 26.33 -12.40
N ASP A 118 10.17 25.44 -11.77
CA ASP A 118 9.11 25.77 -10.81
C ASP A 118 9.60 25.64 -9.35
N ASN A 119 10.91 25.51 -9.14
CA ASN A 119 11.56 25.21 -7.85
C ASN A 119 11.05 23.91 -7.20
N GLN A 120 10.54 22.96 -7.98
CA GLN A 120 10.18 21.62 -7.51
C GLN A 120 11.45 20.75 -7.44
N LEU A 121 11.55 19.93 -6.39
CA LEU A 121 12.74 19.13 -6.15
C LEU A 121 12.58 17.78 -6.83
N ASP A 122 13.51 17.42 -7.70
CA ASP A 122 13.69 16.02 -8.12
C ASP A 122 14.34 15.23 -6.97
N PHE A 123 13.50 14.77 -6.05
CA PHE A 123 13.94 14.10 -4.82
C PHE A 123 14.58 12.73 -5.08
N ALA A 124 14.46 12.15 -6.29
CA ALA A 124 15.14 10.91 -6.65
C ALA A 124 16.67 11.02 -6.52
N ASN A 125 17.24 12.22 -6.66
CA ASN A 125 18.67 12.48 -6.44
C ASN A 125 19.11 12.30 -4.97
N TYR A 126 18.16 12.22 -4.04
CA TYR A 126 18.41 12.15 -2.59
C TYR A 126 17.69 11.01 -1.89
N TRP A 127 16.61 10.48 -2.46
CA TRP A 127 15.72 9.53 -1.82
C TRP A 127 14.84 8.77 -2.82
N GLU A 128 14.91 7.44 -2.79
CA GLU A 128 14.17 6.54 -3.70
C GLU A 128 13.35 5.47 -2.94
N ASN A 129 13.26 5.58 -1.61
CA ASN A 129 12.70 4.52 -0.75
C ASN A 129 11.21 4.69 -0.42
N GLN A 130 10.48 5.57 -1.13
CA GLN A 130 9.07 5.83 -0.83
C GLN A 130 8.23 4.55 -0.86
N PHE A 131 8.35 3.78 -1.95
CA PHE A 131 7.60 2.54 -2.16
C PHE A 131 7.83 1.56 -1.01
N GLY A 132 9.10 1.30 -0.66
CA GLY A 132 9.46 0.37 0.41
C GLY A 132 8.86 0.75 1.77
N LEU A 133 8.82 2.05 2.09
CA LEU A 133 8.21 2.51 3.34
C LEU A 133 6.69 2.36 3.35
N GLU A 134 6.03 2.63 2.22
CA GLU A 134 4.57 2.47 2.08
C GLU A 134 4.17 1.00 2.14
N SER A 135 4.89 0.13 1.43
CA SER A 135 4.65 -1.32 1.44
C SER A 135 4.85 -1.91 2.83
N ASP A 136 5.97 -1.59 3.50
CA ASP A 136 6.26 -2.07 4.85
C ASP A 136 5.18 -1.63 5.85
N PHE A 137 4.69 -0.39 5.71
CA PHE A 137 3.61 0.12 6.53
C PHE A 137 2.31 -0.66 6.33
N LEU A 138 1.91 -0.88 5.07
CA LEU A 138 0.68 -1.62 4.75
C LEU A 138 0.77 -3.08 5.19
N MET A 139 1.92 -3.73 5.01
CA MET A 139 2.17 -5.10 5.51
C MET A 139 2.08 -5.17 7.03
N ASN A 140 2.62 -4.18 7.74
CA ASN A 140 2.50 -4.11 9.20
C ASN A 140 1.04 -3.91 9.64
N CYS A 141 0.29 -3.03 8.98
CA CYS A 141 -1.15 -2.86 9.25
C CYS A 141 -1.94 -4.15 8.97
N TRP A 142 -1.61 -4.85 7.89
CA TRP A 142 -2.22 -6.14 7.52
C TRP A 142 -1.95 -7.22 8.57
N ARG A 143 -0.70 -7.40 8.98
CA ARG A 143 -0.32 -8.32 10.06
C ARG A 143 -1.09 -8.01 11.34
N ASN A 144 -1.13 -6.74 11.75
CA ASN A 144 -1.86 -6.31 12.94
C ASN A 144 -3.37 -6.59 12.83
N ALA A 145 -3.95 -6.47 11.63
CA ALA A 145 -5.34 -6.79 11.38
C ALA A 145 -5.60 -8.31 11.43
N LYS A 146 -4.70 -9.14 10.88
CA LYS A 146 -4.79 -10.60 10.98
C LYS A 146 -4.63 -11.10 12.40
N GLU A 147 -3.73 -10.53 13.19
CA GLU A 147 -3.60 -10.86 14.62
C GLU A 147 -4.89 -10.59 15.40
N LYS A 148 -5.60 -9.49 15.08
CA LYS A 148 -6.88 -9.16 15.74
C LYS A 148 -8.05 -10.03 15.31
N THR A 149 -8.07 -10.48 14.07
CA THR A 149 -9.21 -11.20 13.47
C THR A 149 -9.00 -12.71 13.41
N GLN A 150 -7.75 -13.17 13.55
CA GLN A 150 -7.34 -14.56 13.29
C GLN A 150 -7.72 -15.03 11.87
N SER A 151 -7.89 -14.09 10.93
CA SER A 151 -8.31 -14.39 9.56
C SER A 151 -7.25 -15.18 8.82
N LYS A 152 -7.70 -16.11 7.97
CA LYS A 152 -6.87 -16.87 7.03
C LYS A 152 -6.91 -16.32 5.61
N MET A 153 -7.55 -15.17 5.41
CA MET A 153 -7.59 -14.51 4.11
C MET A 153 -6.17 -14.19 3.64
N ILE A 154 -5.93 -14.44 2.36
CA ILE A 154 -4.71 -14.13 1.64
C ILE A 154 -4.88 -12.74 1.04
N GLY A 155 -3.89 -11.89 1.19
CA GLY A 155 -3.91 -10.53 0.69
C GLY A 155 -2.75 -10.28 -0.24
N PHE A 156 -3.02 -9.67 -1.39
CA PHE A 156 -1.99 -9.15 -2.28
C PHE A 156 -2.04 -7.63 -2.32
N LEU A 157 -0.87 -6.99 -2.27
CA LEU A 157 -0.69 -5.56 -2.42
C LEU A 157 -0.37 -5.23 -3.88
N GLU A 158 -1.09 -4.24 -4.41
CA GLU A 158 -0.91 -3.73 -5.76
C GLU A 158 -0.83 -2.19 -5.72
N SER A 159 0.14 -1.60 -6.42
CA SER A 159 0.25 -0.14 -6.55
C SER A 159 -0.50 0.35 -7.80
N SER A 160 -1.13 1.52 -7.72
CA SER A 160 -1.93 2.07 -8.84
C SER A 160 -1.13 2.38 -10.11
N ASP A 161 0.19 2.57 -9.99
CA ASP A 161 1.09 2.82 -11.11
C ASP A 161 1.62 1.53 -11.75
N ALA A 162 1.21 0.36 -11.22
CA ALA A 162 1.72 -0.96 -11.58
C ALA A 162 3.26 -1.09 -11.49
N GLY A 163 3.93 -0.10 -10.89
CA GLY A 163 5.38 -0.03 -10.79
C GLY A 163 5.96 -0.91 -9.68
N GLY A 164 5.12 -1.32 -8.73
CA GLY A 164 5.52 -2.16 -7.60
C GLY A 164 5.60 -3.64 -7.93
N GLY A 165 4.71 -4.19 -8.75
CA GLY A 165 4.47 -5.64 -8.82
C GLY A 165 3.36 -6.08 -7.85
N LEU A 166 3.21 -7.40 -7.68
CA LEU A 166 2.18 -8.02 -6.83
C LEU A 166 2.86 -8.58 -5.57
N PHE A 167 2.61 -8.00 -4.39
CA PHE A 167 3.25 -8.48 -3.17
C PHE A 167 2.30 -9.26 -2.28
N ASP A 168 2.73 -10.40 -1.79
CA ASP A 168 2.00 -11.09 -0.72
C ASP A 168 2.11 -10.29 0.59
N LEU A 169 0.96 -9.85 1.11
CA LEU A 169 0.88 -9.03 2.32
C LEU A 169 1.28 -9.78 3.60
N ASP A 170 1.30 -11.12 3.60
CA ASP A 170 1.68 -11.93 4.76
C ASP A 170 3.21 -12.04 4.94
N ASN A 171 3.97 -12.03 3.85
CA ASN A 171 5.42 -12.29 3.89
C ASN A 171 6.28 -11.26 3.12
N GLY A 172 5.66 -10.34 2.39
CA GLY A 172 6.32 -9.32 1.59
C GLY A 172 7.00 -9.82 0.32
N TYR A 173 6.69 -11.05 -0.11
CA TYR A 173 7.25 -11.62 -1.32
C TYR A 173 6.66 -10.94 -2.56
N ASP A 174 7.55 -10.41 -3.41
CA ASP A 174 7.23 -9.92 -4.75
C ASP A 174 6.98 -11.12 -5.68
N VAL A 175 5.72 -11.32 -6.08
CA VAL A 175 5.31 -12.37 -6.99
C VAL A 175 5.67 -11.92 -8.41
N PRO A 176 6.68 -12.55 -9.06
CA PRO A 176 7.12 -12.14 -10.37
C PRO A 176 6.00 -12.30 -11.41
N PHE A 177 5.94 -11.38 -12.38
CA PHE A 177 4.91 -11.41 -13.43
C PHE A 177 4.90 -12.70 -14.27
N ASP A 178 6.03 -13.39 -14.37
CA ASP A 178 6.17 -14.66 -15.09
C ASP A 178 5.78 -15.89 -14.25
N VAL A 179 5.46 -15.71 -12.97
CA VAL A 179 4.97 -16.77 -12.08
C VAL A 179 3.45 -16.67 -11.98
N ASP A 180 2.75 -17.78 -12.24
CA ASP A 180 1.31 -17.87 -11.99
C ASP A 180 1.06 -17.77 -10.47
N VAL A 181 0.17 -16.87 -10.06
CA VAL A 181 -0.22 -16.69 -8.64
C VAL A 181 -0.72 -18.01 -8.04
N ASP A 182 -1.33 -18.89 -8.84
CA ASP A 182 -1.71 -20.24 -8.37
C ASP A 182 -0.50 -21.11 -8.06
N GLU A 183 0.53 -21.11 -8.91
CA GLU A 183 1.74 -21.89 -8.65
C GLU A 183 2.43 -21.38 -7.38
N TYR A 184 2.48 -20.05 -7.22
CA TYR A 184 2.95 -19.42 -6.00
C TYR A 184 2.14 -19.87 -4.77
N LEU A 185 0.81 -19.73 -4.78
CA LEU A 185 -0.04 -20.10 -3.64
C LEU A 185 0.02 -21.59 -3.31
N GLN A 186 0.02 -22.46 -4.32
CA GLN A 186 0.13 -23.92 -4.13
C GLN A 186 1.46 -24.31 -3.52
N SER A 187 2.57 -23.67 -3.93
CA SER A 187 3.90 -23.91 -3.34
C SER A 187 3.97 -23.51 -1.86
N HIS A 188 3.10 -22.60 -1.42
CA HIS A 188 2.94 -22.18 -0.02
C HIS A 188 1.82 -22.92 0.73
N GLY A 189 1.23 -23.95 0.11
CA GLY A 189 0.23 -24.82 0.74
C GLY A 189 -1.20 -24.25 0.73
N PHE A 190 -1.45 -23.18 -0.03
CA PHE A 190 -2.79 -22.65 -0.24
C PHE A 190 -3.43 -23.31 -1.47
N ILE A 191 -4.68 -23.77 -1.32
CA ILE A 191 -5.48 -24.32 -2.40
C ILE A 191 -6.74 -23.47 -2.50
N VAL A 192 -6.78 -22.59 -3.48
CA VAL A 192 -7.91 -21.69 -3.74
C VAL A 192 -8.57 -22.10 -5.05
N THR A 193 -9.89 -22.22 -5.05
CA THR A 193 -10.64 -22.60 -6.26
C THR A 193 -11.00 -21.35 -7.08
N LYS A 194 -10.28 -21.14 -8.19
CA LYS A 194 -10.63 -20.13 -9.21
C LYS A 194 -12.05 -20.39 -9.74
N GLU A 195 -12.78 -19.31 -10.03
CA GLU A 195 -14.09 -19.40 -10.68
C GLU A 195 -14.03 -19.60 -12.20
N ILE A 196 -12.85 -19.40 -12.79
CA ILE A 196 -12.64 -19.35 -14.23
C ILE A 196 -12.58 -20.75 -14.83
#